data_AF-A0A3B0LY37-F1
#
_entry.id   AF-A0A3B0LY37-F1
#
_cell.length_a   1.000
_cell.length_b   1.000
_cell.length_c   1.000
_cell.angle_alpha   90.00
_cell.angle_beta   90.00
_cell.angle_gamma   90.00
#
_symmetry.space_group_name_H-M   'P 1'
#
loop_
_entity.id
_entity.type
_entity.pdbx_description
1 polymer ?
#
loop_
_entity_poly.entity_id
_entity_poly.type
_entity_poly.pdbx_seq_one_letter_code
_entity_poly.pdbx_strand_id
1 'polypeptide(L)'
;MMHCVEFDFREIVSLNDCYQKAILVFELPKWFGQNLDALGDMLTGGIVLPVEVIFSHINEYQLTEFAELITVFREAEQTLGGKFIFHCRASQSNPA
;
A
#
# COMPACT_ATOMS: atom_id res chain seq x y z
N MET A 1 8.47 -16.94 -7.52
CA MET A 1 7.35 -16.26 -8.19
C MET A 1 7.17 -14.92 -7.48
N MET A 2 7.06 -13.81 -8.21
CA MET A 2 6.67 -12.53 -7.61
C MET A 2 5.14 -12.47 -7.59
N HIS A 3 4.57 -12.03 -6.47
CA HIS A 3 3.11 -11.87 -6.35
C HIS A 3 2.77 -10.38 -6.40
N CYS A 4 1.66 -10.06 -7.05
CA CYS A 4 1.19 -8.69 -7.24
C CYS A 4 -0.07 -8.49 -6.41
N VAL A 5 -0.13 -7.39 -5.66
CA VAL A 5 -1.28 -6.99 -4.87
C VAL A 5 -1.73 -5.59 -5.26
N GLU A 6 -3.04 -5.39 -5.32
CA GLU A 6 -3.65 -4.13 -5.74
C GLU A 6 -4.49 -3.54 -4.61
N PHE A 7 -4.30 -2.25 -4.39
CA PHE A 7 -5.09 -1.38 -3.54
C PHE A 7 -5.88 -0.45 -4.47
N ASP A 8 -7.18 -0.71 -4.63
CA ASP A 8 -8.08 0.09 -5.49
C ASP A 8 -8.63 1.29 -4.70
N PHE A 9 -8.19 2.49 -5.06
CA PHE A 9 -8.60 3.73 -4.39
C PHE A 9 -10.01 4.22 -4.76
N ARG A 10 -10.76 3.45 -5.56
CA ARG A 10 -12.23 3.60 -5.63
C ARG A 10 -12.94 3.00 -4.42
N GLU A 11 -12.33 2.00 -3.78
CA GLU A 11 -12.86 1.31 -2.61
C GLU A 11 -12.22 1.81 -1.31
N ILE A 12 -10.97 2.25 -1.38
CA ILE A 12 -10.22 2.79 -0.23
C ILE A 12 -10.51 4.28 -0.09
N VAL A 13 -11.35 4.62 0.87
CA VAL A 13 -11.71 6.01 1.19
C VAL A 13 -11.16 6.46 2.55
N SER A 14 -10.50 5.57 3.29
CA SER A 14 -9.89 5.86 4.59
C SER A 14 -8.65 4.99 4.86
N LEU A 15 -7.83 5.39 5.84
CA LEU A 15 -6.72 4.56 6.33
C LEU A 15 -7.21 3.21 6.85
N ASN A 16 -8.38 3.17 7.50
CA ASN A 16 -8.95 1.92 7.98
C ASN A 16 -9.24 0.95 6.83
N ASP A 17 -9.78 1.42 5.71
CA ASP A 17 -10.03 0.57 4.53
C ASP A 17 -8.72 0.01 3.97
N CYS A 18 -7.67 0.84 3.95
CA CYS A 18 -6.33 0.39 3.58
C CYS A 18 -5.81 -0.69 4.53
N TYR A 19 -5.98 -0.53 5.85
CA TYR A 19 -5.54 -1.53 6.82
C TYR A 19 -6.31 -2.85 6.67
N GLN A 20 -7.63 -2.79 6.46
CA GLN A 20 -8.43 -4.00 6.21
C GLN A 20 -8.00 -4.71 4.92
N LYS A 21 -7.73 -3.93 3.86
CA LYS A 21 -7.17 -4.48 2.61
C LYS A 21 -5.82 -5.13 2.85
N ALA A 22 -4.91 -4.47 3.57
CA ALA A 22 -3.57 -4.99 3.89
C ALA A 22 -3.66 -6.30 4.69
N ILE A 23 -4.53 -6.37 5.71
CA ILE A 23 -4.77 -7.60 6.48
C ILE A 23 -5.17 -8.75 5.56
N LEU A 24 -6.07 -8.50 4.62
CA LEU A 24 -6.56 -9.52 3.70
C LEU A 24 -5.49 -9.98 2.70
N VAL A 25 -4.83 -9.05 2.01
CA VAL A 25 -3.92 -9.39 0.89
C VAL A 25 -2.55 -9.88 1.35
N PHE A 26 -2.10 -9.46 2.54
CA PHE A 26 -0.83 -9.89 3.11
C PHE A 26 -0.97 -10.92 4.22
N GLU A 27 -2.21 -11.36 4.51
CA GLU A 27 -2.52 -12.31 5.58
C GLU A 27 -1.95 -11.86 6.95
N LEU A 28 -2.09 -10.56 7.26
CA LEU A 28 -1.49 -9.99 8.47
C LEU A 28 -2.09 -10.60 9.74
N PRO A 29 -1.28 -10.74 10.80
CA PRO A 29 -1.71 -11.39 12.02
C PRO A 29 -2.78 -10.59 12.76
N LYS A 30 -3.58 -11.29 13.58
CA LYS A 30 -4.67 -10.70 14.38
C LYS A 30 -4.23 -9.56 15.32
N TRP A 31 -2.95 -9.53 15.69
CA TRP A 31 -2.37 -8.51 16.57
C TRP A 31 -1.86 -7.28 15.80
N PHE A 32 -2.04 -7.22 14.48
CA PHE A 32 -1.68 -6.05 13.67
C PHE A 32 -2.33 -4.78 14.21
N GLY A 33 -1.51 -3.77 14.52
CA GLY A 33 -1.90 -2.56 15.26
C GLY A 33 -2.74 -1.55 14.47
N GLN A 34 -2.92 -1.73 13.16
CA GLN A 34 -3.73 -0.86 12.28
C GLN A 34 -3.36 0.64 12.40
N ASN A 35 -2.06 0.92 12.32
CA ASN A 35 -1.50 2.26 12.22
C ASN A 35 -0.29 2.23 11.26
N LEU A 36 0.23 3.40 10.89
CA LEU A 36 1.30 3.52 9.90
C LEU A 36 2.60 2.84 10.33
N ASP A 37 3.00 2.98 11.61
CA ASP A 37 4.21 2.34 12.13
C ASP A 37 4.11 0.82 12.07
N ALA A 38 2.99 0.26 12.55
CA ALA A 38 2.73 -1.17 12.49
C ALA A 38 2.66 -1.69 11.04
N LEU A 39 2.16 -0.88 10.10
CA LEU A 39 2.15 -1.24 8.68
C LEU A 39 3.57 -1.29 8.13
N GLY A 40 4.41 -0.30 8.45
CA GLY A 40 5.82 -0.30 8.05
C GLY A 40 6.57 -1.54 8.56
N ASP A 41 6.38 -1.92 9.82
CA ASP A 41 6.95 -3.14 10.40
C ASP A 41 6.51 -4.39 9.63
N MET A 42 5.23 -4.49 9.26
CA MET A 42 4.73 -5.62 8.48
C MET A 42 5.30 -5.65 7.06
N LEU A 43 5.32 -4.52 6.35
CA LEU A 43 5.83 -4.48 4.97
C LEU A 43 7.31 -4.85 4.89
N THR A 44 8.09 -4.50 5.91
CA THR A 44 9.55 -4.72 5.92
C THR A 44 9.98 -6.06 6.52
N GLY A 45 9.15 -6.71 7.34
CA GLY A 45 9.51 -7.97 8.00
C GLY A 45 8.40 -8.98 8.24
N GLY A 46 7.15 -8.63 7.97
CA GLY A 46 5.96 -9.44 8.28
C GLY A 46 5.24 -10.06 7.08
N ILE A 47 5.58 -9.68 5.85
CA ILE A 47 4.93 -10.18 4.62
C ILE A 47 5.85 -11.11 3.81
N VAL A 48 5.23 -11.87 2.91
CA VAL A 48 5.96 -12.69 1.93
C VAL A 48 6.63 -11.79 0.89
N LEU A 49 7.84 -12.14 0.45
CA LEU A 49 8.61 -11.44 -0.59
C LEU A 49 9.08 -12.45 -1.66
N PRO A 50 9.34 -12.02 -2.92
CA PRO A 50 9.19 -10.67 -3.42
C PRO A 50 7.73 -10.32 -3.77
N VAL A 51 7.39 -9.03 -3.66
CA VAL A 51 6.05 -8.50 -3.89
C VAL A 51 6.07 -7.22 -4.72
N GLU A 52 5.03 -7.07 -5.55
CA GLU A 52 4.72 -5.84 -6.26
C GLU A 52 3.39 -5.29 -5.73
N VAL A 53 3.38 -4.03 -5.30
CA VAL A 53 2.21 -3.35 -4.73
C VAL A 53 1.78 -2.22 -5.66
N ILE A 54 0.51 -2.19 -6.01
CA ILE A 54 -0.07 -1.18 -6.91
C ILE A 54 -1.17 -0.42 -6.18
N PHE A 55 -1.04 0.91 -6.10
CA PHE A 55 -2.13 1.82 -5.76
C PHE A 55 -2.81 2.25 -7.05
N SER A 56 -3.92 1.59 -7.40
CA SER A 56 -4.67 1.87 -8.62
C SER A 56 -5.79 2.86 -8.36
N HIS A 57 -6.21 3.57 -9.43
CA HIS A 57 -7.30 4.55 -9.41
C HIS A 57 -7.15 5.70 -8.40
N ILE A 58 -5.97 5.90 -7.82
CA ILE A 58 -5.70 7.02 -6.93
C ILE A 58 -5.76 8.33 -7.72
N ASN A 59 -6.46 9.33 -7.18
CA ASN A 59 -6.57 10.67 -7.78
C ASN A 59 -5.67 11.69 -7.05
N GLU A 60 -5.56 12.91 -7.58
CA GLU A 60 -4.69 13.96 -7.02
C GLU A 60 -5.04 14.36 -5.59
N TYR A 61 -6.33 14.38 -5.25
CA TYR A 61 -6.78 14.66 -3.89
C TYR A 61 -6.34 13.55 -2.93
N GLN A 62 -6.57 12.29 -3.30
CA GLN A 62 -6.17 11.13 -2.50
C GLN A 62 -4.64 11.01 -2.38
N LEU A 63 -3.87 11.41 -3.39
CA LEU A 63 -2.40 11.47 -3.24
C LEU A 63 -1.98 12.40 -2.08
N THR A 64 -2.70 13.49 -1.90
CA THR A 64 -2.44 14.44 -0.80
C THR A 64 -2.94 13.89 0.53
N GLU A 65 -4.16 13.35 0.54
CA GLU A 65 -4.80 12.79 1.74
C GLU A 65 -4.01 11.58 2.30
N PHE A 66 -3.49 10.72 1.42
CA PHE A 66 -2.76 9.50 1.78
C PHE A 66 -1.24 9.65 1.69
N ALA A 67 -0.71 10.89 1.74
CA ALA A 67 0.72 11.14 1.57
C ALA A 67 1.60 10.37 2.57
N GLU A 68 1.19 10.29 3.84
CA GLU A 68 1.93 9.53 4.86
C GLU A 68 1.88 8.02 4.61
N LEU A 69 0.72 7.49 4.21
CA LEU A 69 0.58 6.09 3.81
C LEU A 69 1.50 5.76 2.63
N ILE A 70 1.47 6.59 1.58
CA ILE A 70 2.33 6.44 0.39
C ILE A 70 3.81 6.45 0.81
N THR A 71 4.18 7.30 1.77
CA THR A 71 5.54 7.37 2.30
C THR A 71 5.97 6.04 2.93
N VAL A 72 5.12 5.41 3.75
CA VAL A 72 5.40 4.08 4.33
C VAL A 72 5.71 3.02 3.26
N PHE A 73 4.93 2.96 2.18
CA PHE A 73 5.20 2.02 1.09
C PHE A 73 6.48 2.35 0.31
N ARG A 74 6.81 3.64 0.14
CA ARG A 74 8.06 4.09 -0.49
C ARG A 74 9.28 3.76 0.36
N GLU A 75 9.19 3.90 1.68
CA GLU A 75 10.27 3.54 2.60
C GLU A 75 10.49 2.02 2.65
N ALA A 76 9.42 1.23 2.58
CA ALA A 76 9.53 -0.23 2.45
C ALA A 76 10.24 -0.64 1.15
N GLU A 77 9.89 -0.02 0.01
CA GLU A 77 10.57 -0.22 -1.28
C GLU A 77 12.07 0.14 -1.19
N GLN A 78 12.41 1.28 -0.58
CA GLN A 78 13.81 1.68 -0.39
C GLN A 78 14.58 0.69 0.51
N THR A 79 13.94 0.23 1.58
CA THR A 79 14.54 -0.67 2.57
C THR A 79 14.80 -2.07 2.01
N LEU A 80 13.85 -2.61 1.24
CA LEU A 80 13.91 -3.97 0.71
C LEU A 80 14.50 -4.07 -0.70
N GLY A 81 14.66 -2.93 -1.38
CA GLY A 81 15.10 -2.85 -2.77
C GLY A 81 14.17 -3.65 -3.69
N GLY A 82 14.72 -4.25 -4.74
CA GLY A 82 13.93 -4.99 -5.76
C GLY A 82 13.16 -6.23 -5.28
N LYS A 83 13.08 -6.48 -3.97
CA LYS A 83 12.16 -7.47 -3.38
C LYS A 83 10.77 -6.88 -3.09
N PHE A 84 10.67 -5.56 -2.94
CA PHE A 84 9.41 -4.85 -2.73
C PHE A 84 9.34 -3.72 -3.75
N ILE A 85 8.40 -3.82 -4.68
CA ILE A 85 8.22 -2.83 -5.74
C ILE A 85 6.91 -2.09 -5.48
N PHE A 86 6.93 -0.77 -5.51
CA PHE A 86 5.74 0.05 -5.25
C PHE A 86 5.38 0.97 -6.42
N HIS A 87 4.15 0.82 -6.91
CA HIS A 87 3.59 1.65 -7.96
C HIS A 87 2.45 2.51 -7.42
N CYS A 88 2.64 3.82 -7.49
CA CYS A 88 1.64 4.80 -7.13
C CYS A 88 1.81 6.03 -8.01
N ARG A 89 0.76 6.38 -8.75
CA ARG A 89 0.68 7.56 -9.60
C ARG A 89 -0.79 7.94 -9.76
N ALA A 90 -1.09 9.24 -9.77
CA ALA A 90 -2.42 9.72 -10.11
C ALA A 90 -2.87 9.12 -11.45
N SER A 91 -4.06 8.55 -11.46
CA SER A 91 -4.74 8.24 -12.71
C SER A 91 -5.00 9.57 -13.42
N GLN A 92 -4.64 9.67 -14.71
CA GLN A 92 -4.99 10.85 -15.48
C GLN A 92 -6.52 10.97 -15.46
N SER A 93 -7.02 12.06 -14.87
CA SER A 93 -8.41 12.45 -15.00
C SER A 93 -8.70 12.49 -16.50
N ASN A 94 -9.51 11.56 -17.01
CA ASN A 94 -10.00 11.69 -18.37
C ASN A 94 -10.86 12.96 -18.38
N PRO A 95 -10.52 14.00 -19.17
CA PRO A 95 -11.40 15.17 -19.24
C PRO A 95 -12.74 14.68 -19.79
N ALA A 96 -13.78 14.84 -18.97
CA ALA A 96 -15.17 14.63 -19.37
C ALA A 96 -15.58 15.63 -20.45
#